data_AF-A0A1G6CMT7-F1
#
_entry.id   AF-A0A1G6CMT7-F1
#
_cell.length_a   1.000
_cell.length_b   1.000
_cell.length_c   1.000
_cell.angle_alpha   90.00
_cell.angle_beta   90.00
_cell.angle_gamma   90.00
#
_symmetry.space_group_name_H-M   'P 1'
#
loop_
_entity.id
_entity.type
_entity.pdbx_description
1 polymer ?
#
loop_
_entity_poly.entity_id
_entity_poly.type
_entity_poly.pdbx_seq_one_letter_code
_entity_poly.pdbx_strand_id
1 'polypeptide(L)'
;MLSTINSHSQGKYCRMRVSRSAGSILIGAIVAMVVMGVLGAGMVSMLGTSAISEVRANYGERAYHLAESGFRFAASSLPHVNDPLVDLNNIYNVPSGGTFTLQLTNISEVAGYDEEATVISDQTINPAEENGQAFLQLMGAPKLPPKYGAFRYEGSWYRYQGFRTVEGIPTITKVMPVYTKRVVSVETPIDDGGNLPLKEGPSIAASNGSFTYNDGTVKHYQYVKYANGVMEGITSADGSLPITFAENAKVIVPSNFPLSTATGGVITLSPILQIQSTGQYPESGFLAARRTVTYTWPGGLPNVASSGGEFGPGDEQNLFELEDMQGSLVKDERFHVTPGKFQQEAVSHEQVGFPNEQNQPGIKIKLQNTDRVLVNINWWEIDGFSVNDAYQHQSRTLSYDLQIKIGVGGNHPQFKTLLTGVTVRVDSNDMETASYYGMSIFYYESNFDYNDKNKGAPWLAKSSSLRGLAPDTSYLVFWKMTGNDIEVLESKPVTYDTNWITVILRIEETLAGDWPSKQNNIIGIFQDDKSRKDTSWPEDWGTYTLSKHYSEIQEPELSTGDTDIIEEDRPEIGFHIFSNFGAANELLMDDFAVRMRGSGGGGEESEEFPYTPPIQN
;
A
#
# COMPACT_ATOMS: atom_id res chain seq x y z
N MET A 1 -59.28 -4.75 80.90
CA MET A 1 -60.69 -5.19 80.82
C MET A 1 -60.85 -6.15 79.66
N LEU A 2 -61.73 -7.16 79.77
CA LEU A 2 -62.60 -7.79 78.75
C LEU A 2 -62.30 -7.47 77.25
N SER A 3 -62.34 -8.35 76.25
CA SER A 3 -62.91 -9.71 76.06
C SER A 3 -62.30 -10.29 74.73
N THR A 4 -62.50 -11.52 74.21
CA THR A 4 -63.17 -12.78 74.60
C THR A 4 -62.61 -13.93 73.74
N ILE A 5 -62.87 -15.20 74.09
CA ILE A 5 -62.42 -16.43 73.40
C ILE A 5 -63.48 -16.93 72.39
N ASN A 6 -63.06 -17.47 71.22
CA ASN A 6 -63.57 -18.72 70.57
C ASN A 6 -62.97 -18.88 69.15
N SER A 7 -62.25 -19.97 68.83
CA SER A 7 -62.74 -21.33 68.49
C SER A 7 -63.41 -21.43 67.10
N HIS A 8 -62.68 -21.99 66.11
CA HIS A 8 -63.16 -23.19 65.40
C HIS A 8 -62.05 -23.96 64.65
N SER A 9 -62.12 -25.28 64.74
CA SER A 9 -61.37 -26.24 63.92
C SER A 9 -61.99 -26.37 62.53
N GLN A 10 -61.19 -26.77 61.53
CA GLN A 10 -61.53 -27.79 60.51
C GLN A 10 -60.30 -27.99 59.57
N GLY A 11 -59.62 -29.12 59.68
CA GLY A 11 -58.45 -29.44 58.86
C GLY A 11 -58.82 -29.87 57.44
N LYS A 12 -58.28 -29.18 56.43
CA LYS A 12 -58.37 -29.61 55.02
C LYS A 12 -57.14 -30.42 54.63
N TYR A 13 -57.26 -31.75 54.64
CA TYR A 13 -56.25 -32.64 54.08
C TYR A 13 -56.15 -32.42 52.56
N CYS A 14 -55.06 -31.83 52.10
CA CYS A 14 -54.82 -31.61 50.67
C CYS A 14 -54.45 -32.95 50.02
N ARG A 15 -55.39 -33.52 49.26
CA ARG A 15 -55.26 -34.82 48.60
C ARG A 15 -54.32 -34.71 47.40
N MET A 16 -53.01 -34.85 47.63
CA MET A 16 -52.01 -34.91 46.56
C MET A 16 -52.33 -36.05 45.60
N ARG A 17 -52.81 -35.69 44.40
CA ARG A 17 -52.82 -36.61 43.25
C ARG A 17 -51.38 -36.77 42.77
N VAL A 18 -50.78 -37.92 43.04
CA VAL A 18 -49.56 -38.34 42.36
C VAL A 18 -49.88 -38.49 40.87
N SER A 19 -49.58 -37.46 40.10
CA SER A 19 -49.61 -37.52 38.64
C SER A 19 -48.57 -38.54 38.17
N ARG A 20 -48.87 -39.30 37.11
CA ARG A 20 -47.93 -40.25 36.51
C ARG A 20 -46.86 -39.50 35.72
N SER A 21 -45.86 -38.96 36.43
CA SER A 21 -44.74 -38.17 35.88
C SER A 21 -43.70 -38.98 35.10
N ALA A 22 -43.84 -40.30 35.00
CA ALA A 22 -42.90 -41.17 34.29
C ALA A 22 -42.75 -40.87 32.80
N GLY A 23 -43.73 -40.21 32.16
CA GLY A 23 -43.66 -39.85 30.74
C GLY A 23 -42.92 -38.54 30.43
N SER A 24 -42.97 -37.55 31.32
CA SER A 24 -42.44 -36.20 31.03
C SER A 24 -40.90 -36.14 31.11
N ILE A 25 -40.28 -37.00 31.91
CA ILE A 25 -38.81 -37.08 32.04
C ILE A 25 -38.19 -37.55 30.72
N LEU A 26 -38.79 -38.53 30.05
CA LEU A 26 -38.29 -39.06 28.77
C LEU A 26 -38.33 -38.01 27.66
N ILE A 27 -39.42 -37.24 27.58
CA ILE A 27 -39.57 -36.14 26.60
C ILE A 27 -38.53 -35.04 26.89
N GLY A 28 -38.34 -34.66 28.15
CA GLY A 28 -37.32 -33.68 28.54
C GLY A 28 -35.90 -34.12 28.15
N ALA A 29 -35.55 -35.40 28.33
CA ALA A 29 -34.26 -35.94 27.94
C ALA A 29 -34.04 -35.90 26.42
N ILE A 30 -35.06 -36.26 25.62
CA ILE A 30 -34.97 -36.22 24.15
C ILE A 30 -34.80 -34.77 23.66
N VAL A 31 -35.57 -33.82 24.19
CA VAL A 31 -35.44 -32.39 23.82
C VAL A 31 -34.05 -31.86 24.18
N ALA A 32 -33.52 -32.20 25.37
CA ALA A 32 -32.16 -31.81 25.76
C ALA A 32 -31.09 -32.37 24.82
N MET A 33 -31.20 -33.65 24.40
CA MET A 33 -30.28 -34.26 23.43
C MET A 33 -30.33 -33.57 22.06
N VAL A 34 -31.53 -33.22 21.57
CA VAL A 34 -31.69 -32.51 20.30
C VAL A 34 -31.09 -31.10 20.37
N VAL A 35 -31.35 -30.34 21.44
CA VAL A 35 -30.79 -28.99 21.63
C VAL A 35 -29.27 -29.02 21.71
N MET A 36 -28.68 -29.95 22.47
CA MET A 36 -27.23 -30.12 22.54
C MET A 36 -26.63 -30.55 21.20
N GLY A 37 -27.33 -31.38 20.42
CA GLY A 37 -26.93 -31.74 19.06
C GLY A 37 -26.89 -30.57 18.09
N VAL A 38 -27.92 -29.71 18.11
CA VAL A 38 -27.98 -28.49 17.28
C VAL A 38 -26.91 -27.48 17.69
N LEU A 39 -26.70 -27.26 18.99
CA LEU A 39 -25.62 -26.39 19.49
C LEU A 39 -24.24 -26.92 19.09
N GLY A 40 -24.00 -28.23 19.22
CA GLY A 40 -22.75 -28.86 18.79
C GLY A 40 -22.48 -28.69 17.29
N ALA A 41 -23.50 -28.86 16.45
CA ALA A 41 -23.39 -28.63 15.01
C ALA A 41 -23.07 -27.15 14.67
N GLY A 42 -23.73 -26.20 15.36
CA GLY A 42 -23.45 -24.78 15.20
C GLY A 42 -22.02 -24.38 15.57
N MET A 43 -21.51 -24.90 16.71
CA MET A 43 -20.13 -24.65 17.14
C MET A 43 -19.09 -25.21 16.17
N VAL A 44 -19.32 -26.42 15.62
CA VAL A 44 -18.43 -27.01 14.61
C VAL A 44 -18.43 -26.18 13.32
N SER A 45 -19.59 -25.65 12.91
CA SER A 45 -19.68 -24.77 11.74
C SER A 45 -18.85 -23.50 11.92
N MET A 46 -19.00 -22.80 13.04
CA MET A 46 -18.29 -21.54 13.32
C MET A 46 -16.77 -21.74 13.43
N LEU A 47 -16.33 -22.71 14.23
CA LEU A 47 -14.90 -23.02 14.40
C LEU A 47 -14.26 -23.51 13.08
N GLY A 48 -15.01 -24.28 12.28
CA GLY A 48 -14.57 -24.74 10.97
C GLY A 48 -14.29 -23.58 10.01
N THR A 49 -15.21 -22.62 9.89
CA THR A 49 -15.02 -21.46 9.00
C THR A 49 -13.82 -20.59 9.38
N SER A 50 -13.63 -20.28 10.66
CA SER A 50 -12.54 -19.39 11.11
C SER A 50 -11.16 -20.03 10.98
N ALA A 51 -11.02 -21.31 11.33
CA ALA A 51 -9.74 -22.02 11.15
C ALA A 51 -9.40 -22.23 9.66
N ILE A 52 -10.40 -22.46 8.80
CA ILE A 52 -10.19 -22.64 7.36
C ILE A 52 -9.85 -21.32 6.66
N SER A 53 -10.41 -20.19 7.08
CA SER A 53 -10.08 -18.89 6.47
C SER A 53 -8.63 -18.47 6.77
N GLU A 54 -8.16 -18.66 8.00
CA GLU A 54 -6.77 -18.39 8.40
C GLU A 54 -5.77 -19.27 7.62
N VAL A 55 -6.02 -20.59 7.55
CA VAL A 55 -5.17 -21.51 6.77
C VAL A 55 -5.18 -21.16 5.28
N ARG A 56 -6.33 -20.74 4.71
CA ARG A 56 -6.41 -20.29 3.31
C ARG A 56 -5.67 -18.97 3.07
N ALA A 57 -5.66 -18.04 4.02
CA ALA A 57 -4.87 -16.82 3.92
C ALA A 57 -3.37 -17.14 3.88
N ASN A 58 -2.90 -17.95 4.85
CA ASN A 58 -1.51 -18.40 4.95
C ASN A 58 -1.05 -19.18 3.71
N TYR A 59 -1.92 -20.01 3.13
CA TYR A 59 -1.63 -20.71 1.87
C TYR A 59 -1.66 -19.77 0.67
N GLY A 60 -2.50 -18.74 0.69
CA GLY A 60 -2.52 -17.66 -0.30
C GLY A 60 -1.21 -16.88 -0.37
N GLU A 61 -0.61 -16.54 0.77
CA GLU A 61 0.71 -15.89 0.85
C GLU A 61 1.82 -16.81 0.33
N ARG A 62 1.82 -18.10 0.71
CA ARG A 62 2.79 -19.08 0.17
C ARG A 62 2.65 -19.26 -1.34
N ALA A 63 1.42 -19.31 -1.85
CA ALA A 63 1.16 -19.35 -3.29
C ALA A 63 1.65 -18.07 -3.99
N TYR A 64 1.51 -16.90 -3.36
CA TYR A 64 2.06 -15.64 -3.86
C TYR A 64 3.59 -15.67 -3.92
N HIS A 65 4.28 -16.05 -2.84
CA HIS A 65 5.75 -16.14 -2.83
C HIS A 65 6.30 -17.18 -3.81
N LEU A 66 5.57 -18.27 -4.08
CA LEU A 66 5.92 -19.20 -5.16
C LEU A 66 5.77 -18.57 -6.54
N ALA A 67 4.71 -17.78 -6.76
CA ALA A 67 4.51 -17.03 -7.99
C ALA A 67 5.65 -16.02 -8.21
N GLU A 68 6.00 -15.26 -7.19
CA GLU A 68 7.13 -14.32 -7.20
C GLU A 68 8.48 -15.04 -7.41
N SER A 69 8.70 -16.18 -6.77
CA SER A 69 9.89 -17.02 -6.98
C SER A 69 10.02 -17.49 -8.43
N GLY A 70 8.89 -17.82 -9.08
CA GLY A 70 8.86 -18.14 -10.50
C GLY A 70 9.26 -16.96 -11.39
N PHE A 71 8.77 -15.74 -11.08
CA PHE A 71 9.23 -14.55 -11.79
C PHE A 71 10.74 -14.31 -11.61
N ARG A 72 11.26 -14.41 -10.38
CA ARG A 72 12.70 -14.29 -10.08
C ARG A 72 13.52 -15.36 -10.84
N PHE A 73 13.01 -16.58 -10.93
CA PHE A 73 13.62 -17.67 -11.72
C PHE A 73 13.65 -17.33 -13.23
N ALA A 74 12.52 -16.87 -13.80
CA ALA A 74 12.46 -16.42 -15.19
C ALA A 74 13.44 -15.27 -15.46
N ALA A 75 13.44 -14.22 -14.62
CA ALA A 75 14.33 -13.06 -14.73
C ALA A 75 15.82 -13.44 -14.64
N SER A 76 16.18 -14.44 -13.82
CA SER A 76 17.55 -14.97 -13.76
C SER A 76 17.95 -15.82 -14.98
N SER A 77 16.95 -16.42 -15.63
CA SER A 77 17.14 -17.29 -16.80
C SER A 77 17.24 -16.51 -18.10
N LEU A 78 16.40 -15.48 -18.28
CA LEU A 78 16.34 -14.62 -19.48
C LEU A 78 17.70 -14.14 -20.04
N PRO A 79 18.73 -13.79 -19.23
CA PRO A 79 20.03 -13.37 -19.75
C PRO A 79 20.89 -14.50 -20.34
N HIS A 80 20.51 -15.76 -20.12
CA HIS A 80 21.30 -16.93 -20.50
C HIS A 80 20.77 -17.64 -21.77
N VAL A 81 19.64 -17.19 -22.30
CA VAL A 81 18.88 -17.91 -23.33
C VAL A 81 19.25 -17.44 -24.73
N ASN A 82 20.09 -18.23 -25.43
CA ASN A 82 20.10 -18.26 -26.91
C ASN A 82 19.02 -19.20 -27.47
N ASP A 83 18.43 -20.04 -26.60
CA ASP A 83 17.30 -20.92 -26.88
C ASP A 83 15.96 -20.14 -26.95
N PRO A 84 14.88 -20.71 -27.51
CA PRO A 84 13.59 -20.03 -27.55
C PRO A 84 13.02 -19.81 -26.15
N LEU A 85 12.53 -18.59 -25.89
CA LEU A 85 11.83 -18.20 -24.65
C LEU A 85 10.68 -19.14 -24.24
N VAL A 86 10.14 -19.88 -25.22
CA VAL A 86 9.12 -20.92 -25.07
C VAL A 86 9.55 -22.03 -24.10
N ASP A 87 10.85 -22.33 -23.97
CA ASP A 87 11.34 -23.42 -23.12
C ASP A 87 11.23 -23.11 -21.61
N LEU A 88 11.00 -21.85 -21.23
CA LEU A 88 10.66 -21.45 -19.87
C LEU A 88 9.18 -21.66 -19.53
N ASN A 89 8.32 -21.97 -20.51
CA ASN A 89 6.87 -22.14 -20.30
C ASN A 89 6.56 -23.53 -19.74
N ASN A 90 6.85 -23.72 -18.45
CA ASN A 90 6.78 -25.02 -17.80
C ASN A 90 6.30 -24.92 -16.34
N ILE A 91 5.98 -26.07 -15.74
CA ILE A 91 5.66 -26.22 -14.32
C ILE A 91 6.93 -26.62 -13.58
N TYR A 92 7.26 -25.87 -12.53
CA TYR A 92 8.43 -26.06 -11.69
C TYR A 92 8.00 -26.44 -10.28
N ASN A 93 8.56 -27.54 -9.77
CA ASN A 93 8.25 -28.06 -8.44
C ASN A 93 9.25 -27.53 -7.42
N VAL A 94 8.76 -26.91 -6.36
CA VAL A 94 9.61 -26.38 -5.28
C VAL A 94 9.67 -27.40 -4.14
N PRO A 95 10.87 -27.76 -3.63
CA PRO A 95 11.04 -28.83 -2.63
C PRO A 95 10.24 -28.68 -1.31
N SER A 96 9.68 -27.50 -1.04
CA SER A 96 8.89 -27.18 0.15
C SER A 96 7.37 -27.42 0.01
N GLY A 97 6.90 -28.03 -1.09
CA GLY A 97 5.53 -28.57 -1.21
C GLY A 97 4.53 -27.74 -2.01
N GLY A 98 5.02 -26.98 -2.98
CA GLY A 98 4.18 -26.27 -3.96
C GLY A 98 4.85 -26.18 -5.32
N THR A 99 4.14 -25.63 -6.29
CA THR A 99 4.62 -25.48 -7.66
C THR A 99 4.48 -24.04 -8.12
N PHE A 100 5.25 -23.65 -9.13
CA PHE A 100 4.92 -22.47 -9.93
C PHE A 100 4.91 -22.82 -11.42
N THR A 101 3.95 -22.26 -12.16
CA THR A 101 3.85 -22.39 -13.62
C THR A 101 4.26 -21.07 -14.25
N LEU A 102 5.19 -21.12 -15.19
CA LEU A 102 5.59 -19.96 -15.98
C LEU A 102 4.92 -19.96 -17.35
N GLN A 103 4.52 -18.77 -17.78
CA GLN A 103 4.03 -18.49 -19.11
C GLN A 103 4.60 -17.14 -19.56
N LEU A 104 5.58 -17.20 -20.47
CA LEU A 104 6.17 -16.08 -21.16
C LEU A 104 5.47 -15.90 -22.52
N THR A 105 4.98 -14.69 -22.76
CA THR A 105 4.31 -14.27 -24.00
C THR A 105 5.02 -13.05 -24.56
N ASN A 106 5.40 -13.05 -25.84
CA ASN A 106 5.85 -11.81 -26.50
C ASN A 106 4.61 -10.94 -26.80
N ILE A 107 4.33 -9.97 -25.94
CA ILE A 107 3.15 -9.11 -26.09
C ILE A 107 3.35 -8.00 -27.12
N SER A 108 4.57 -7.75 -27.63
CA SER A 108 4.73 -6.85 -28.78
C SER A 108 4.00 -7.37 -30.03
N GLU A 109 4.09 -8.68 -30.29
CA GLU A 109 3.37 -9.31 -31.40
C GLU A 109 1.85 -9.35 -31.15
N VAL A 110 1.43 -9.73 -29.94
CA VAL A 110 0.00 -9.91 -29.60
C VAL A 110 -0.75 -8.59 -29.47
N ALA A 111 -0.15 -7.59 -28.81
CA ALA A 111 -0.73 -6.25 -28.72
C ALA A 111 -0.58 -5.45 -30.02
N GLY A 112 0.25 -5.91 -30.97
CA GLY A 112 0.59 -5.18 -32.19
C GLY A 112 1.24 -3.84 -31.89
N TYR A 113 2.21 -3.82 -30.97
CA TYR A 113 3.03 -2.62 -30.75
C TYR A 113 3.93 -2.38 -31.95
N ASP A 114 4.18 -1.11 -32.29
CA ASP A 114 5.11 -0.77 -33.37
C ASP A 114 6.55 -1.17 -32.99
N GLU A 115 7.33 -1.64 -33.96
CA GLU A 115 8.75 -1.95 -33.76
C GLU A 115 9.64 -0.70 -33.83
N GLU A 116 9.16 0.36 -34.48
CA GLU A 116 9.90 1.61 -34.69
C GLU A 116 9.00 2.83 -34.49
N ALA A 117 9.57 3.92 -33.98
CA ALA A 117 8.93 5.23 -33.96
C ALA A 117 9.91 6.32 -34.39
N THR A 118 9.39 7.40 -34.97
CA THR A 118 10.20 8.51 -35.49
C THR A 118 10.14 9.71 -34.55
N VAL A 119 11.28 10.35 -34.28
CA VAL A 119 11.38 11.56 -33.44
C VAL A 119 10.85 12.78 -34.20
N ILE A 120 10.01 13.59 -33.55
CA ILE A 120 9.30 14.71 -34.22
C ILE A 120 10.18 15.94 -34.49
N SER A 121 11.20 16.17 -33.67
CA SER A 121 12.02 17.38 -33.65
C SER A 121 13.38 17.13 -32.98
N ASP A 122 14.36 18.00 -33.25
CA ASP A 122 15.64 17.97 -32.55
C ASP A 122 15.43 18.20 -31.04
N GLN A 123 15.82 17.25 -30.20
CA GLN A 123 15.60 17.25 -28.75
C GLN A 123 16.87 16.81 -28.03
N THR A 124 17.15 17.40 -26.87
CA THR A 124 18.22 16.94 -25.95
C THR A 124 17.61 16.70 -24.58
N ILE A 125 17.68 15.46 -24.12
CA ILE A 125 17.03 15.00 -22.89
C ILE A 125 18.08 14.92 -21.78
N ASN A 126 17.92 15.72 -20.75
CA ASN A 126 18.83 15.80 -19.60
C ASN A 126 18.37 14.89 -18.45
N PRO A 127 19.30 14.31 -17.65
CA PRO A 127 18.96 13.37 -16.58
C PRO A 127 18.67 14.08 -15.25
N ALA A 128 18.95 15.39 -15.18
CA ALA A 128 19.08 16.16 -13.94
C ALA A 128 18.13 17.36 -13.86
N GLU A 129 17.08 17.39 -14.67
CA GLU A 129 16.04 18.41 -14.55
C GLU A 129 15.12 18.06 -13.38
N GLU A 130 15.34 18.72 -12.23
CA GLU A 130 14.61 18.54 -10.97
C GLU A 130 13.08 18.60 -11.11
N ASN A 131 12.57 19.18 -12.20
CA ASN A 131 11.15 19.31 -12.52
C ASN A 131 10.58 18.17 -13.40
N GLY A 132 11.26 17.01 -13.45
CA GLY A 132 10.60 15.72 -13.65
C GLY A 132 10.16 15.33 -15.08
N GLN A 133 10.64 16.00 -16.14
CA GLN A 133 10.25 15.64 -17.52
C GLN A 133 11.43 15.44 -18.48
N ALA A 134 12.17 14.33 -18.29
CA ALA A 134 13.00 13.76 -19.35
C ALA A 134 12.10 13.12 -20.43
N PHE A 135 11.57 13.91 -21.38
CA PHE A 135 10.61 13.45 -22.38
C PHE A 135 11.18 13.36 -23.80
N LEU A 136 10.64 12.44 -24.60
CA LEU A 136 10.91 12.29 -26.04
C LEU A 136 9.59 12.35 -26.82
N GLN A 137 9.42 13.37 -27.64
CA GLN A 137 8.25 13.53 -28.51
C GLN A 137 8.42 12.80 -29.84
N LEU A 138 7.38 12.08 -30.25
CA LEU A 138 7.36 11.22 -31.43
C LEU A 138 6.36 11.74 -32.48
N MET A 139 6.65 11.41 -33.73
CA MET A 139 5.84 11.76 -34.89
C MET A 139 4.73 10.71 -35.12
N GLY A 140 3.55 11.17 -35.52
CA GLY A 140 2.42 10.30 -35.85
C GLY A 140 1.61 9.88 -34.63
N ALA A 141 1.30 8.59 -34.52
CA ALA A 141 0.59 8.00 -33.40
C ALA A 141 1.09 6.55 -33.15
N PRO A 142 2.38 6.37 -32.79
CA PRO A 142 2.96 5.06 -32.63
C PRO A 142 2.30 4.32 -31.47
N LYS A 143 1.97 3.04 -31.67
CA LYS A 143 1.36 2.20 -30.66
C LYS A 143 2.46 1.60 -29.79
N LEU A 144 2.82 2.31 -28.72
CA LEU A 144 3.86 1.88 -27.79
C LEU A 144 3.29 1.25 -26.51
N PRO A 145 4.07 0.40 -25.81
CA PRO A 145 3.79 0.00 -24.45
C PRO A 145 3.58 1.23 -23.53
N PRO A 146 2.47 1.30 -22.76
CA PRO A 146 2.11 2.49 -22.00
C PRO A 146 3.03 2.78 -20.81
N LYS A 147 3.72 1.76 -20.28
CA LYS A 147 4.68 1.89 -19.17
C LYS A 147 5.90 0.96 -19.37
N TYR A 148 7.02 1.33 -18.77
CA TYR A 148 8.25 0.52 -18.61
C TYR A 148 8.84 -0.09 -19.90
N GLY A 149 8.74 0.61 -21.02
CA GLY A 149 9.35 0.16 -22.28
C GLY A 149 10.84 0.47 -22.37
N ALA A 150 11.48 -0.12 -23.39
CA ALA A 150 12.85 0.19 -23.76
C ALA A 150 12.96 0.38 -25.28
N PHE A 151 13.91 1.22 -25.68
CA PHE A 151 14.20 1.49 -27.09
C PHE A 151 15.70 1.67 -27.32
N ARG A 152 16.11 1.56 -28.57
CA ARG A 152 17.46 1.76 -29.05
C ARG A 152 17.49 2.97 -29.97
N TYR A 153 18.43 3.88 -29.74
CA TYR A 153 18.72 5.02 -30.60
C TYR A 153 20.24 5.12 -30.81
N GLU A 154 20.68 5.29 -32.06
CA GLU A 154 22.10 5.33 -32.45
C GLU A 154 22.94 4.21 -31.80
N GLY A 155 22.38 2.99 -31.73
CA GLY A 155 23.04 1.80 -31.16
C GLY A 155 23.10 1.74 -29.62
N SER A 156 22.70 2.80 -28.91
CA SER A 156 22.59 2.84 -27.44
C SER A 156 21.19 2.46 -26.97
N TRP A 157 21.07 1.94 -25.75
CA TRP A 157 19.79 1.49 -25.18
C TRP A 157 19.29 2.46 -24.11
N TYR A 158 17.98 2.71 -24.13
CA TYR A 158 17.29 3.60 -23.22
C TYR A 158 16.02 2.92 -22.69
N ARG A 159 15.62 3.28 -21.48
CA ARG A 159 14.34 2.89 -20.86
C ARG A 159 13.45 4.12 -20.75
N TYR A 160 12.15 3.91 -20.59
CA TYR A 160 11.20 4.96 -20.25
C TYR A 160 10.17 4.47 -19.23
N GLN A 161 9.66 5.37 -18.39
CA GLN A 161 8.63 5.00 -17.41
C GLN A 161 7.23 4.99 -18.01
N GLY A 162 6.88 5.98 -18.85
CA GLY A 162 5.54 6.13 -19.41
C GLY A 162 5.51 6.52 -20.89
N PHE A 163 4.39 6.22 -21.54
CA PHE A 163 4.05 6.71 -22.87
C PHE A 163 2.61 7.25 -22.82
N ARG A 164 2.44 8.54 -23.19
CA ARG A 164 1.15 9.23 -23.17
C ARG A 164 1.07 10.30 -24.26
N THR A 165 -0.13 10.72 -24.61
CA THR A 165 -0.35 11.84 -25.52
C THR A 165 -0.41 13.16 -24.74
N VAL A 166 0.50 14.09 -25.02
CA VAL A 166 0.54 15.43 -24.42
C VAL A 166 0.21 16.44 -25.51
N GLU A 167 -0.87 17.22 -25.35
CA GLU A 167 -1.34 18.20 -26.36
C GLU A 167 -1.56 17.61 -27.77
N GLY A 168 -1.91 16.33 -27.86
CA GLY A 168 -2.04 15.60 -29.13
C GLY A 168 -0.74 15.00 -29.68
N ILE A 169 0.40 15.22 -29.01
CA ILE A 169 1.72 14.71 -29.40
C ILE A 169 2.06 13.44 -28.59
N PRO A 170 2.31 12.28 -29.23
CA PRO A 170 2.77 11.08 -28.55
C PRO A 170 4.13 11.34 -27.88
N THR A 171 4.20 11.12 -26.57
CA THR A 171 5.33 11.53 -25.74
C THR A 171 5.73 10.40 -24.82
N ILE A 172 6.98 9.96 -24.94
CA ILE A 172 7.64 9.07 -23.97
C ILE A 172 8.13 9.93 -22.79
N THR A 173 8.00 9.45 -21.54
CA THR A 173 8.36 10.18 -20.31
C THR A 173 9.36 9.41 -19.42
N LYS A 174 10.17 10.17 -18.66
CA LYS A 174 11.28 9.71 -17.81
C LYS A 174 12.22 8.77 -18.59
N VAL A 175 12.79 9.28 -19.68
CA VAL A 175 13.80 8.56 -20.48
C VAL A 175 15.11 8.44 -19.69
N MET A 176 15.61 7.23 -19.54
CA MET A 176 16.78 6.87 -18.72
C MET A 176 17.80 6.08 -19.54
N PRO A 177 19.13 6.27 -19.34
CA PRO A 177 20.15 5.46 -19.99
C PRO A 177 20.13 4.02 -19.45
N VAL A 178 20.34 3.03 -20.32
CA VAL A 178 20.60 1.65 -19.88
C VAL A 178 22.11 1.43 -19.75
N TYR A 179 22.53 0.80 -18.65
CA TYR A 179 23.90 0.33 -18.46
C TYR A 179 24.21 -0.85 -19.38
N THR A 180 25.25 -0.69 -20.19
CA THR A 180 25.70 -1.67 -21.18
C THR A 180 27.07 -2.24 -20.79
N LYS A 181 27.34 -3.49 -21.18
CA LYS A 181 28.67 -4.09 -20.97
C LYS A 181 29.57 -3.82 -22.16
N ARG A 182 30.77 -3.32 -21.87
CA ARG A 182 31.89 -3.21 -22.78
C ARG A 182 32.99 -4.19 -22.37
N VAL A 183 33.82 -4.56 -23.33
CA VAL A 183 34.88 -5.56 -23.16
C VAL A 183 36.22 -4.90 -23.43
N VAL A 184 37.18 -5.06 -22.53
CA VAL A 184 38.55 -4.54 -22.67
C VAL A 184 39.27 -5.26 -23.80
N SER A 185 39.89 -4.51 -24.71
CA SER A 185 40.40 -5.05 -25.97
C SER A 185 41.76 -5.72 -25.89
N VAL A 186 42.62 -5.22 -24.99
CA VAL A 186 43.96 -5.72 -24.68
C VAL A 186 44.23 -5.50 -23.19
N GLU A 187 45.00 -6.38 -22.55
CA GLU A 187 45.41 -6.15 -21.15
C GLU A 187 46.13 -4.80 -21.03
N THR A 188 45.61 -3.92 -20.18
CA THR A 188 46.01 -2.51 -20.13
C THR A 188 46.25 -2.07 -18.69
N PRO A 189 47.51 -1.75 -18.30
CA PRO A 189 47.80 -1.04 -17.06
C PRO A 189 47.39 0.44 -17.20
N ILE A 190 46.72 0.97 -16.18
CA ILE A 190 46.18 2.32 -16.15
C ILE A 190 46.60 3.02 -14.85
N ASP A 191 47.38 4.07 -15.02
CA ASP A 191 47.64 5.10 -14.01
C ASP A 191 46.59 6.23 -14.12
N ASP A 192 46.61 7.20 -13.19
CA ASP A 192 45.73 8.38 -13.26
C ASP A 192 45.95 9.19 -14.54
N GLY A 193 44.88 9.43 -15.28
CA GLY A 193 44.90 10.01 -16.64
C GLY A 193 45.19 9.01 -17.77
N GLY A 194 45.29 7.71 -17.49
CA GLY A 194 45.55 6.67 -18.50
C GLY A 194 44.38 6.39 -19.47
N ASN A 195 44.59 5.48 -20.42
CA ASN A 195 43.62 5.19 -21.49
C ASN A 195 43.22 3.71 -21.47
N LEU A 196 41.92 3.39 -21.64
CA LEU A 196 41.38 2.03 -21.74
C LEU A 196 40.83 1.75 -23.15
N PRO A 197 41.47 0.89 -23.95
CA PRO A 197 40.96 0.48 -25.24
C PRO A 197 39.89 -0.63 -25.07
N LEU A 198 38.76 -0.46 -25.76
CA LEU A 198 37.58 -1.32 -25.69
C LEU A 198 37.29 -1.97 -27.05
N LYS A 199 36.62 -3.13 -27.02
CA LYS A 199 36.06 -3.79 -28.21
C LYS A 199 34.76 -3.08 -28.64
N GLU A 200 34.39 -3.21 -29.91
CA GLU A 200 33.19 -2.61 -30.51
C GLU A 200 31.89 -2.96 -29.76
N GLY A 201 30.84 -2.15 -29.92
CA GLY A 201 29.58 -2.29 -29.16
C GLY A 201 28.78 -0.99 -28.98
N PRO A 202 27.76 -0.97 -28.08
CA PRO A 202 26.75 0.10 -27.92
C PRO A 202 27.33 1.47 -27.50
N SER A 203 26.92 2.57 -28.14
CA SER A 203 27.77 3.76 -28.32
C SER A 203 28.53 4.31 -27.10
N ILE A 204 27.90 4.62 -25.96
CA ILE A 204 28.46 5.32 -24.76
C ILE A 204 28.77 6.82 -24.96
N ALA A 205 28.92 7.56 -23.85
CA ALA A 205 29.14 9.00 -23.87
C ALA A 205 30.49 9.40 -24.47
N ALA A 206 30.50 10.44 -25.32
CA ALA A 206 31.71 10.88 -26.02
C ALA A 206 32.72 11.62 -25.11
N SER A 207 32.27 12.16 -23.96
CA SER A 207 33.10 12.86 -23.00
C SER A 207 32.51 12.84 -21.58
N ASN A 208 33.38 13.02 -20.58
CA ASN A 208 33.04 13.14 -19.15
C ASN A 208 32.12 12.01 -18.61
N GLY A 209 32.26 10.81 -19.14
CA GLY A 209 31.44 9.67 -18.72
C GLY A 209 32.03 8.94 -17.51
N SER A 210 31.25 8.01 -16.97
CA SER A 210 31.66 7.10 -15.90
C SER A 210 31.56 5.64 -16.35
N PHE A 211 32.26 4.75 -15.66
CA PHE A 211 32.08 3.30 -15.79
C PHE A 211 32.40 2.59 -14.46
N THR A 212 31.91 1.37 -14.33
CA THR A 212 32.29 0.49 -13.22
C THR A 212 33.03 -0.75 -13.70
N TYR A 213 33.89 -1.27 -12.84
CA TYR A 213 34.61 -2.51 -13.03
C TYR A 213 34.56 -3.31 -11.73
N ASN A 214 34.52 -4.64 -11.86
CA ASN A 214 34.42 -5.55 -10.71
C ASN A 214 35.51 -6.63 -10.84
N ASP A 215 36.51 -6.55 -9.98
CA ASP A 215 37.61 -7.51 -9.82
C ASP A 215 37.50 -8.34 -8.53
N GLY A 216 36.30 -8.39 -7.95
CA GLY A 216 36.01 -8.88 -6.59
C GLY A 216 35.41 -7.77 -5.72
N THR A 217 35.70 -6.51 -6.04
CA THR A 217 35.07 -5.32 -5.46
C THR A 217 34.58 -4.42 -6.59
N VAL A 218 33.39 -3.82 -6.46
CA VAL A 218 32.90 -2.82 -7.42
C VAL A 218 33.67 -1.52 -7.26
N LYS A 219 34.27 -1.02 -8.34
CA LYS A 219 35.06 0.22 -8.40
C LYS A 219 34.46 1.18 -9.43
N HIS A 220 34.55 2.48 -9.17
CA HIS A 220 33.93 3.53 -9.96
C HIS A 220 34.98 4.47 -10.58
N TYR A 221 34.99 4.54 -11.90
CA TYR A 221 35.93 5.33 -12.70
C TYR A 221 35.21 6.40 -13.52
N GLN A 222 35.94 7.45 -13.87
CA GLN A 222 35.53 8.47 -14.85
C GLN A 222 36.50 8.48 -16.03
N TYR A 223 36.06 8.99 -17.18
CA TYR A 223 36.92 9.24 -18.35
C TYR A 223 36.58 10.58 -18.98
N VAL A 224 37.61 11.28 -19.48
CA VAL A 224 37.46 12.62 -20.09
C VAL A 224 36.83 12.51 -21.48
N LYS A 225 37.21 11.51 -22.28
CA LYS A 225 36.81 11.38 -23.69
C LYS A 225 36.72 9.93 -24.13
N TYR A 226 35.79 9.59 -25.02
CA TYR A 226 35.74 8.32 -25.72
C TYR A 226 35.79 8.56 -27.23
N ALA A 227 36.81 8.02 -27.90
CA ALA A 227 36.99 8.15 -29.34
C ALA A 227 37.71 6.92 -29.92
N ASN A 228 37.34 6.51 -31.13
CA ASN A 228 37.99 5.40 -31.86
C ASN A 228 38.13 4.09 -31.04
N GLY A 229 37.15 3.80 -30.17
CA GLY A 229 37.16 2.62 -29.29
C GLY A 229 38.02 2.77 -28.03
N VAL A 230 38.54 3.95 -27.72
CA VAL A 230 39.41 4.19 -26.55
C VAL A 230 38.78 5.21 -25.61
N MET A 231 38.66 4.85 -24.33
CA MET A 231 38.42 5.81 -23.24
C MET A 231 39.75 6.47 -22.88
N GLU A 232 39.79 7.79 -22.84
CA GLU A 232 40.96 8.61 -22.58
C GLU A 232 40.81 9.40 -21.27
N GLY A 233 41.92 9.54 -20.54
CA GLY A 233 41.96 10.35 -19.31
C GLY A 233 41.17 9.74 -18.17
N ILE A 234 41.45 8.49 -17.83
CA ILE A 234 40.74 7.75 -16.78
C ILE A 234 41.21 8.16 -15.39
N THR A 235 40.26 8.48 -14.52
CA THR A 235 40.48 8.85 -13.12
C THR A 235 39.60 8.01 -12.20
N SER A 236 39.91 7.97 -10.90
CA SER A 236 39.12 7.22 -9.91
C SER A 236 38.82 8.05 -8.67
N ALA A 237 37.54 8.09 -8.28
CA ALA A 237 37.07 8.90 -7.15
C ALA A 237 37.53 8.36 -5.78
N ASP A 238 37.81 7.06 -5.70
CA ASP A 238 38.26 6.33 -4.50
C ASP A 238 39.79 6.19 -4.38
N GLY A 239 40.55 6.69 -5.36
CA GLY A 239 42.00 6.48 -5.43
C GLY A 239 42.43 5.05 -5.77
N SER A 240 41.58 4.21 -6.37
CA SER A 240 41.90 2.82 -6.74
C SER A 240 42.84 2.64 -7.94
N LEU A 241 43.42 3.73 -8.47
CA LEU A 241 44.50 3.69 -9.46
C LEU A 241 45.86 3.70 -8.74
N PRO A 242 46.88 2.99 -9.27
CA PRO A 242 46.89 2.29 -10.56
C PRO A 242 46.23 0.91 -10.53
N ILE A 243 45.71 0.47 -11.67
CA ILE A 243 45.10 -0.85 -11.85
C ILE A 243 45.45 -1.44 -13.23
N THR A 244 45.48 -2.77 -13.34
CA THR A 244 45.57 -3.47 -14.64
C THR A 244 44.23 -4.08 -15.00
N PHE A 245 43.64 -3.65 -16.12
CA PHE A 245 42.46 -4.26 -16.69
C PHE A 245 42.88 -5.45 -17.57
N ALA A 246 42.42 -6.66 -17.24
CA ALA A 246 42.73 -7.86 -18.03
C ALA A 246 42.11 -7.80 -19.45
N GLU A 247 42.71 -8.47 -20.43
CA GLU A 247 42.04 -8.65 -21.72
C GLU A 247 40.70 -9.39 -21.51
N ASN A 248 39.64 -8.95 -22.20
CA ASN A 248 38.29 -9.49 -22.07
C ASN A 248 37.60 -9.21 -20.72
N ALA A 249 38.21 -8.40 -19.84
CA ALA A 249 37.54 -7.83 -18.69
C ALA A 249 36.26 -7.10 -19.12
N LYS A 250 35.19 -7.25 -18.33
CA LYS A 250 33.90 -6.58 -18.58
C LYS A 250 33.83 -5.32 -17.74
N VAL A 251 33.63 -4.17 -18.39
CA VAL A 251 33.31 -2.89 -17.74
C VAL A 251 31.85 -2.53 -18.04
N ILE A 252 31.18 -1.91 -17.09
CA ILE A 252 29.77 -1.51 -17.21
C ILE A 252 29.73 0.00 -17.43
N VAL A 253 29.09 0.44 -18.52
CA VAL A 253 29.08 1.84 -18.97
C VAL A 253 27.64 2.25 -19.30
N PRO A 254 27.14 3.39 -18.80
CA PRO A 254 25.84 3.91 -19.21
C PRO A 254 25.82 4.24 -20.72
N SER A 255 24.65 4.11 -21.32
CA SER A 255 24.37 4.65 -22.66
C SER A 255 24.63 6.16 -22.72
N ASN A 256 24.87 6.69 -23.93
CA ASN A 256 25.18 8.11 -24.13
C ASN A 256 24.07 9.01 -23.55
N PHE A 257 24.41 9.90 -22.63
CA PHE A 257 23.45 10.78 -21.97
C PHE A 257 24.12 12.12 -21.61
N PRO A 258 23.50 13.31 -21.79
CA PRO A 258 22.18 13.61 -22.35
C PRO A 258 21.88 12.95 -23.70
N LEU A 259 20.65 12.46 -23.87
CA LEU A 259 20.22 11.87 -25.13
C LEU A 259 19.83 13.00 -26.10
N SER A 260 20.71 13.28 -27.06
CA SER A 260 20.40 14.14 -28.20
C SER A 260 19.84 13.31 -29.36
N THR A 261 18.66 13.66 -29.84
CA THR A 261 17.98 13.05 -30.98
C THR A 261 17.76 14.08 -32.08
N ALA A 262 17.86 13.66 -33.35
CA ALA A 262 17.55 14.50 -34.50
C ALA A 262 16.12 14.29 -35.02
N THR A 263 15.56 15.33 -35.64
CA THR A 263 14.29 15.30 -36.38
C THR A 263 14.31 14.19 -37.43
N GLY A 264 13.32 13.29 -37.41
CA GLY A 264 13.30 12.14 -38.32
C GLY A 264 14.20 10.98 -37.91
N GLY A 265 14.91 11.07 -36.77
CA GLY A 265 15.65 9.95 -36.19
C GLY A 265 14.70 8.84 -35.77
N VAL A 266 15.09 7.58 -35.99
CA VAL A 266 14.27 6.40 -35.70
C VAL A 266 14.73 5.75 -34.39
N ILE A 267 13.80 5.51 -33.48
CA ILE A 267 13.99 4.63 -32.32
C ILE A 267 13.48 3.22 -32.67
N THR A 268 14.28 2.18 -32.38
CA THR A 268 13.83 0.78 -32.49
C THR A 268 13.42 0.29 -31.10
N LEU A 269 12.21 -0.22 -30.93
CA LEU A 269 11.70 -0.66 -29.63
C LEU A 269 12.18 -2.07 -29.29
N SER A 270 12.33 -2.36 -28.01
CA SER A 270 12.63 -3.71 -27.53
C SER A 270 11.34 -4.54 -27.51
N PRO A 271 11.34 -5.81 -27.96
CA PRO A 271 10.17 -6.67 -27.84
C PRO A 271 9.80 -6.86 -26.35
N ILE A 272 8.53 -6.68 -26.00
CA ILE A 272 8.09 -6.75 -24.61
C ILE A 272 7.57 -8.16 -24.30
N LEU A 273 8.15 -8.75 -23.26
CA LEU A 273 7.76 -10.05 -22.72
C LEU A 273 6.85 -9.84 -21.53
N GLN A 274 5.66 -10.43 -21.58
CA GLN A 274 4.84 -10.63 -20.38
C GLN A 274 5.26 -11.94 -19.73
N ILE A 275 5.72 -11.88 -18.48
CA ILE A 275 6.07 -13.02 -17.66
C ILE A 275 4.93 -13.23 -16.67
N GLN A 276 4.05 -14.17 -16.96
CA GLN A 276 3.04 -14.62 -16.03
C GLN A 276 3.60 -15.80 -15.23
N SER A 277 3.58 -15.67 -13.91
CA SER A 277 3.98 -16.74 -12.98
C SER A 277 2.83 -17.07 -12.05
N THR A 278 2.44 -18.34 -12.01
CA THR A 278 1.34 -18.84 -11.20
C THR A 278 1.87 -19.78 -10.14
N GLY A 279 1.92 -19.33 -8.88
CA GLY A 279 2.25 -20.18 -7.74
C GLY A 279 1.02 -20.90 -7.19
N GLN A 280 1.20 -22.15 -6.73
CA GLN A 280 0.15 -22.99 -6.17
C GLN A 280 0.65 -23.70 -4.90
N TYR A 281 -0.07 -23.51 -3.78
CA TYR A 281 0.27 -24.09 -2.49
C TYR A 281 -0.95 -24.50 -1.64
N PRO A 282 -0.96 -25.71 -1.05
CA PRO A 282 -0.18 -26.87 -1.47
C PRO A 282 -0.47 -27.24 -2.94
N GLU A 283 0.36 -28.09 -3.52
CA GLU A 283 0.19 -28.55 -4.92
C GLU A 283 -1.21 -29.09 -5.23
N SER A 284 -1.92 -29.68 -4.26
CA SER A 284 -3.31 -30.15 -4.44
C SER A 284 -4.14 -30.15 -3.16
N GLY A 285 -5.47 -30.25 -3.30
CA GLY A 285 -6.43 -30.38 -2.21
C GLY A 285 -7.43 -29.22 -2.11
N PHE A 286 -8.47 -29.37 -1.27
CA PHE A 286 -9.53 -28.37 -1.07
C PHE A 286 -9.05 -27.02 -0.50
N LEU A 287 -7.85 -27.00 0.08
CA LEU A 287 -7.21 -25.80 0.62
C LEU A 287 -6.18 -25.19 -0.34
N ALA A 288 -5.88 -25.84 -1.48
CA ALA A 288 -4.89 -25.34 -2.44
C ALA A 288 -5.25 -23.91 -2.88
N ALA A 289 -4.39 -22.96 -2.52
CA ALA A 289 -4.44 -21.59 -3.00
C ALA A 289 -3.61 -21.48 -4.27
N ARG A 290 -4.10 -20.66 -5.21
CA ARG A 290 -3.41 -20.33 -6.45
C ARG A 290 -3.32 -18.81 -6.56
N ARG A 291 -2.14 -18.30 -6.86
CA ARG A 291 -1.88 -16.87 -7.08
C ARG A 291 -1.10 -16.70 -8.37
N THR A 292 -1.48 -15.72 -9.16
CA THR A 292 -0.82 -15.40 -10.43
C THR A 292 -0.31 -13.97 -10.35
N VAL A 293 0.99 -13.79 -10.51
CA VAL A 293 1.64 -12.49 -10.70
C VAL A 293 2.00 -12.36 -12.18
N THR A 294 1.82 -11.16 -12.74
CA THR A 294 2.11 -10.89 -14.15
C THR A 294 3.00 -9.67 -14.22
N TYR A 295 4.19 -9.83 -14.79
CA TYR A 295 5.17 -8.76 -14.95
C TYR A 295 5.41 -8.49 -16.43
N THR A 296 5.69 -7.23 -16.75
CA THR A 296 6.02 -6.77 -18.10
C THR A 296 7.51 -6.44 -18.14
N TRP A 297 8.25 -7.07 -19.04
CA TRP A 297 9.71 -6.96 -19.12
C TRP A 297 10.19 -6.60 -20.54
N PRO A 298 10.97 -5.52 -20.71
CA PRO A 298 11.61 -5.21 -21.99
C PRO A 298 12.68 -6.27 -22.35
N GLY A 299 12.35 -7.13 -23.31
CA GLY A 299 13.21 -8.20 -23.82
C GLY A 299 14.27 -7.69 -24.79
N GLY A 300 15.37 -8.43 -24.93
CA GLY A 300 16.47 -8.04 -25.82
C GLY A 300 17.36 -6.88 -25.31
N LEU A 301 17.11 -6.37 -24.10
CA LEU A 301 18.09 -5.53 -23.40
C LEU A 301 19.43 -6.28 -23.27
N PRO A 302 20.57 -5.61 -23.54
CA PRO A 302 21.87 -6.27 -23.57
C PRO A 302 22.22 -6.80 -22.18
N ASN A 303 22.65 -8.07 -22.10
CA ASN A 303 22.87 -8.84 -20.88
C ASN A 303 23.53 -8.10 -19.70
N VAL A 304 22.71 -7.40 -18.89
CA VAL A 304 23.17 -6.74 -17.66
C VAL A 304 23.53 -7.77 -16.59
N ALA A 305 22.97 -8.99 -16.69
CA ALA A 305 23.46 -10.27 -16.16
C ALA A 305 24.55 -10.22 -15.06
N SER A 306 24.11 -10.12 -13.81
CA SER A 306 24.59 -10.98 -12.72
C SER A 306 26.10 -11.12 -12.48
N SER A 307 26.89 -10.06 -12.68
CA SER A 307 28.13 -9.93 -11.90
C SER A 307 27.71 -9.58 -10.47
N GLY A 308 27.96 -10.45 -9.50
CA GLY A 308 27.44 -10.36 -8.13
C GLY A 308 27.98 -9.22 -7.25
N GLY A 309 28.29 -8.07 -7.83
CA GLY A 309 28.14 -6.80 -7.13
C GLY A 309 26.68 -6.36 -7.25
N GLU A 310 26.12 -5.88 -6.16
CA GLU A 310 24.76 -5.37 -6.08
C GLU A 310 24.46 -4.43 -7.27
N PHE A 311 23.31 -4.61 -7.93
CA PHE A 311 22.67 -3.46 -8.54
C PHE A 311 22.50 -2.45 -7.40
N GLY A 312 23.10 -1.27 -7.53
CA GLY A 312 22.97 -0.23 -6.51
C GLY A 312 21.48 -0.02 -6.23
N PRO A 313 21.02 -0.07 -4.95
CA PRO A 313 19.64 -0.35 -4.61
C PRO A 313 18.59 0.34 -5.51
N GLY A 314 18.76 1.63 -5.79
CA GLY A 314 17.84 2.46 -6.57
C GLY A 314 17.40 1.96 -7.97
N ASP A 315 18.21 1.21 -8.72
CA ASP A 315 17.88 0.86 -10.13
C ASP A 315 16.98 -0.38 -10.28
N GLU A 316 17.05 -1.34 -9.36
CA GLU A 316 16.04 -2.40 -9.23
C GLU A 316 14.90 -1.98 -8.28
N GLN A 317 15.18 -1.14 -7.28
CA GLN A 317 14.14 -0.50 -6.48
C GLN A 317 13.18 0.32 -7.36
N ASN A 318 13.62 1.15 -8.33
CA ASN A 318 12.69 1.92 -9.19
C ASN A 318 11.75 1.06 -10.09
N LEU A 319 11.91 -0.27 -10.12
CA LEU A 319 10.97 -1.22 -10.77
C LEU A 319 10.18 -2.07 -9.76
N PHE A 320 10.59 -2.10 -8.50
CA PHE A 320 10.03 -2.89 -7.39
C PHE A 320 9.90 -2.05 -6.12
N GLU A 321 9.57 -0.77 -6.28
CA GLU A 321 9.68 0.22 -5.20
C GLU A 321 8.50 0.07 -4.24
N LEU A 322 8.69 -0.79 -3.24
CA LEU A 322 7.95 -0.71 -1.99
C LEU A 322 8.30 0.57 -1.20
N GLU A 323 9.33 1.32 -1.63
CA GLU A 323 9.52 2.71 -1.17
C GLU A 323 8.45 3.67 -1.72
N ASP A 324 7.68 3.31 -2.77
CA ASP A 324 6.48 4.06 -3.19
C ASP A 324 5.32 3.95 -2.17
N MET A 325 5.53 3.19 -1.07
CA MET A 325 4.74 3.18 0.16
C MET A 325 5.51 3.60 1.42
N GLN A 326 6.84 3.73 1.38
CA GLN A 326 7.62 4.41 2.44
C GLN A 326 7.88 5.90 2.14
N GLY A 327 7.51 6.36 0.96
CA GLY A 327 7.15 7.74 0.72
C GLY A 327 6.07 8.12 1.72
N SER A 328 6.42 8.97 2.68
CA SER A 328 5.44 9.61 3.54
C SER A 328 4.33 10.21 2.69
N LEU A 329 3.10 10.17 3.21
CA LEU A 329 1.91 10.89 2.71
C LEU A 329 2.18 12.37 2.31
N VAL A 330 3.28 12.95 2.79
CA VAL A 330 3.76 14.31 2.50
C VAL A 330 4.49 14.47 1.17
N LYS A 331 5.14 13.44 0.63
CA LYS A 331 6.03 13.56 -0.55
C LYS A 331 5.38 13.14 -1.87
N ASP A 332 4.20 12.55 -1.80
CA ASP A 332 3.53 11.96 -2.94
C ASP A 332 2.42 12.89 -3.44
N GLU A 333 2.58 13.44 -4.65
CA GLU A 333 1.61 14.32 -5.30
C GLU A 333 0.23 13.67 -5.47
N ARG A 334 0.14 12.33 -5.39
CA ARG A 334 -1.13 11.57 -5.43
C ARG A 334 -2.01 11.81 -4.18
N PHE A 335 -1.45 12.19 -3.04
CA PHE A 335 -2.22 12.41 -1.81
C PHE A 335 -2.76 13.84 -1.72
N HIS A 336 -3.83 14.07 -2.48
CA HIS A 336 -4.64 15.27 -2.36
C HIS A 336 -5.36 15.28 -1.00
N VAL A 337 -4.96 16.20 -0.13
CA VAL A 337 -5.65 16.50 1.12
C VAL A 337 -6.62 17.65 0.86
N THR A 338 -7.93 17.38 1.00
CA THR A 338 -8.92 18.47 1.07
C THR A 338 -8.93 19.04 2.49
N PRO A 339 -8.43 20.27 2.73
CA PRO A 339 -8.58 20.90 4.03
C PRO A 339 -10.05 21.19 4.31
N GLY A 340 -10.55 20.70 5.45
CA GLY A 340 -11.86 21.14 5.94
C GLY A 340 -11.89 22.66 6.11
N LYS A 341 -13.07 23.28 5.97
CA LYS A 341 -13.38 24.73 6.00
C LYS A 341 -12.81 25.55 7.18
N PHE A 342 -12.19 24.88 8.16
CA PHE A 342 -11.55 25.42 9.36
C PHE A 342 -10.01 25.28 9.38
N GLN A 343 -9.40 25.00 8.22
CA GLN A 343 -7.95 24.88 8.04
C GLN A 343 -7.45 25.94 7.04
N GLN A 344 -6.25 26.46 7.27
CA GLN A 344 -5.60 27.37 6.33
C GLN A 344 -4.67 26.66 5.33
N GLU A 345 -4.01 25.60 5.78
CA GLU A 345 -2.88 25.01 5.06
C GLU A 345 -2.62 23.60 5.60
N ALA A 346 -2.66 22.60 4.72
CA ALA A 346 -2.00 21.32 4.93
C ALA A 346 -0.67 21.39 4.17
N VAL A 347 0.44 21.58 4.89
CA VAL A 347 1.76 21.77 4.27
C VAL A 347 2.52 20.45 4.27
N SER A 348 2.75 19.89 3.09
CA SER A 348 3.80 18.92 2.86
C SER A 348 5.16 19.57 3.15
N HIS A 349 5.80 19.17 4.26
CA HIS A 349 6.94 19.93 4.78
C HIS A 349 8.27 19.51 4.17
N GLU A 350 8.71 20.25 3.15
CA GLU A 350 10.07 20.22 2.64
C GLU A 350 10.81 21.53 2.99
N GLN A 351 11.88 21.43 3.79
CA GLN A 351 12.84 22.50 4.14
C GLN A 351 12.29 23.90 4.51
N VAL A 352 11.83 24.10 5.76
CA VAL A 352 11.91 25.43 6.40
C VAL A 352 12.74 25.34 7.69
N GLY A 353 13.80 26.14 7.77
CA GLY A 353 14.85 26.03 8.77
C GLY A 353 14.44 26.37 10.21
N PHE A 354 13.80 25.41 10.90
CA PHE A 354 13.67 25.40 12.35
C PHE A 354 14.82 24.58 12.98
N PRO A 355 15.44 25.00 14.10
CA PRO A 355 16.79 24.51 14.41
C PRO A 355 16.89 23.05 14.87
N ASN A 356 15.85 22.52 15.50
CA ASN A 356 15.92 21.28 16.27
C ASN A 356 14.66 20.41 16.05
N GLU A 357 14.62 19.61 14.99
CA GLU A 357 14.18 18.20 14.97
C GLU A 357 14.26 17.65 13.54
N GLN A 358 14.42 16.33 13.41
CA GLN A 358 15.01 15.68 12.23
C GLN A 358 14.11 15.79 10.98
N ASN A 359 14.74 15.76 9.79
CA ASN A 359 14.10 15.71 8.46
C ASN A 359 13.33 14.38 8.23
N GLN A 360 12.35 14.09 9.09
CA GLN A 360 11.47 12.94 8.97
C GLN A 360 10.17 13.37 8.30
N PRO A 361 9.73 12.65 7.24
CA PRO A 361 8.61 13.11 6.43
C PRO A 361 7.28 12.65 7.06
N GLY A 362 6.38 13.59 7.38
CA GLY A 362 5.09 13.30 8.03
C GLY A 362 4.16 14.53 8.06
N ILE A 363 2.84 14.32 8.03
CA ILE A 363 1.86 15.40 7.83
C ILE A 363 1.86 16.37 9.02
N LYS A 364 2.32 17.60 8.80
CA LYS A 364 2.24 18.70 9.77
C LYS A 364 1.04 19.59 9.46
N ILE A 365 -0.01 19.47 10.27
CA ILE A 365 -1.22 20.28 10.11
C ILE A 365 -1.11 21.53 11.01
N LYS A 366 -1.19 22.72 10.41
CA LYS A 366 -1.05 23.98 11.15
C LYS A 366 -2.43 24.52 11.55
N LEU A 367 -2.75 24.42 12.84
CA LEU A 367 -4.09 24.77 13.32
C LEU A 367 -4.25 26.28 13.52
N GLN A 368 -5.43 26.80 13.18
CA GLN A 368 -5.75 28.23 13.13
C GLN A 368 -6.90 28.55 14.08
N ASN A 369 -6.62 28.55 15.38
CA ASN A 369 -7.61 28.81 16.46
C ASN A 369 -8.88 27.94 16.38
N THR A 370 -8.77 26.75 15.78
CA THR A 370 -9.87 25.83 15.55
C THR A 370 -9.73 24.61 16.46
N ASP A 371 -10.86 24.20 17.05
CA ASP A 371 -10.97 23.11 18.02
C ASP A 371 -11.11 21.73 17.35
N ARG A 372 -11.20 21.71 16.01
CA ARG A 372 -11.35 20.52 15.17
C ARG A 372 -10.51 20.59 13.91
N VAL A 373 -9.99 19.43 13.52
CA VAL A 373 -9.20 19.17 12.32
C VAL A 373 -9.72 17.87 11.73
N LEU A 374 -9.98 17.87 10.43
CA LEU A 374 -10.29 16.65 9.66
C LEU A 374 -9.49 16.71 8.36
N VAL A 375 -8.73 15.65 8.07
CA VAL A 375 -7.93 15.49 6.86
C VAL A 375 -8.49 14.29 6.13
N ASN A 376 -9.16 14.54 5.01
CA ASN A 376 -9.65 13.48 4.15
C ASN A 376 -8.56 13.08 3.15
N ILE A 377 -8.49 11.79 2.82
CA ILE A 377 -7.69 11.31 1.70
C ILE A 377 -8.62 11.24 0.48
N ASN A 378 -8.26 11.97 -0.58
CA ASN A 378 -9.00 11.97 -1.83
C ASN A 378 -8.56 10.78 -2.71
N TRP A 379 -9.05 9.57 -2.38
CA TRP A 379 -8.59 8.32 -2.98
C TRP A 379 -8.74 8.22 -4.51
N TRP A 380 -9.66 8.99 -5.10
CA TRP A 380 -9.91 9.04 -6.55
C TRP A 380 -8.86 9.85 -7.32
N GLU A 381 -8.05 10.67 -6.65
CA GLU A 381 -6.94 11.43 -7.25
C GLU A 381 -5.61 10.61 -7.22
N ILE A 382 -5.62 9.41 -6.63
CA ILE A 382 -4.45 8.53 -6.56
C ILE A 382 -4.35 7.68 -7.84
N ASP A 383 -3.48 8.11 -8.75
CA ASP A 383 -3.22 7.49 -10.04
C ASP A 383 -2.90 5.97 -9.91
N GLY A 384 -3.83 5.11 -10.36
CA GLY A 384 -3.72 3.64 -10.29
C GLY A 384 -4.36 2.96 -9.07
N PHE A 385 -4.98 3.72 -8.18
CA PHE A 385 -5.78 3.22 -7.06
C PHE A 385 -7.24 3.64 -7.24
N SER A 386 -8.17 2.69 -7.21
CA SER A 386 -9.59 2.97 -7.32
C SER A 386 -10.36 2.25 -6.22
N VAL A 387 -11.02 3.03 -5.37
CA VAL A 387 -11.93 2.50 -4.33
C VAL A 387 -13.13 1.81 -4.97
N ASN A 388 -13.59 2.30 -6.13
CA ASN A 388 -14.67 1.66 -6.88
C ASN A 388 -14.22 0.30 -7.44
N ASP A 389 -13.00 0.17 -7.96
CA ASP A 389 -12.47 -1.10 -8.44
C ASP A 389 -12.35 -2.10 -7.28
N ALA A 390 -11.83 -1.63 -6.13
CA ALA A 390 -11.75 -2.42 -4.90
C ALA A 390 -13.14 -2.92 -4.46
N TYR A 391 -14.13 -2.04 -4.49
CA TYR A 391 -15.51 -2.31 -4.13
C TYR A 391 -16.20 -3.32 -5.06
N GLN A 392 -16.05 -3.13 -6.38
CA GLN A 392 -16.58 -4.06 -7.38
C GLN A 392 -15.89 -5.42 -7.28
N HIS A 393 -14.56 -5.46 -7.16
CA HIS A 393 -13.77 -6.70 -6.99
C HIS A 393 -14.16 -7.46 -5.73
N GLN A 394 -14.48 -6.76 -4.64
CA GLN A 394 -14.98 -7.33 -3.39
C GLN A 394 -16.49 -7.65 -3.41
N SER A 395 -17.12 -7.79 -4.58
CA SER A 395 -18.54 -8.14 -4.71
C SER A 395 -19.48 -7.12 -4.04
N ARG A 396 -19.18 -5.82 -4.20
CA ARG A 396 -19.91 -4.68 -3.61
C ARG A 396 -19.85 -4.63 -2.08
N THR A 397 -18.77 -5.14 -1.50
CA THR A 397 -18.39 -4.84 -0.12
C THR A 397 -17.08 -4.06 -0.09
N LEU A 398 -16.84 -3.23 0.93
CA LEU A 398 -15.58 -2.49 1.05
C LEU A 398 -14.85 -2.84 2.34
N SER A 399 -14.06 -3.91 2.30
CA SER A 399 -13.20 -4.34 3.41
C SER A 399 -11.76 -3.90 3.23
N TYR A 400 -11.15 -3.40 4.31
CA TYR A 400 -9.77 -2.93 4.34
C TYR A 400 -9.19 -2.93 5.76
N ASP A 401 -7.86 -3.04 5.84
CA ASP A 401 -7.11 -2.80 7.06
C ASP A 401 -6.40 -1.43 6.97
N LEU A 402 -6.35 -0.70 8.07
CA LEU A 402 -5.56 0.53 8.24
C LEU A 402 -4.60 0.35 9.40
N GLN A 403 -3.43 0.96 9.29
CA GLN A 403 -2.47 1.15 10.36
C GLN A 403 -2.12 2.64 10.42
N ILE A 404 -2.04 3.20 11.61
CA ILE A 404 -1.64 4.60 11.84
C ILE A 404 -0.92 4.73 13.17
N LYS A 405 0.18 5.49 13.20
CA LYS A 405 0.78 5.94 14.46
C LYS A 405 0.14 7.24 14.92
N ILE A 406 -0.27 7.31 16.17
CA ILE A 406 -0.96 8.49 16.73
C ILE A 406 -0.22 9.01 17.95
N GLY A 407 0.06 10.31 17.96
CA GLY A 407 0.58 11.05 19.10
C GLY A 407 -0.50 11.23 20.15
N VAL A 408 -0.37 10.55 21.29
CA VAL A 408 -1.39 10.53 22.36
C VAL A 408 -1.15 11.55 23.46
N GLY A 409 -0.07 12.33 23.37
CA GLY A 409 0.09 13.60 24.10
C GLY A 409 0.03 13.52 25.63
N GLY A 410 0.13 12.35 26.25
CA GLY A 410 -0.06 12.15 27.70
C GLY A 410 0.91 12.95 28.59
N ASN A 411 2.02 13.44 28.01
CA ASN A 411 2.99 14.33 28.65
C ASN A 411 3.02 15.74 28.04
N HIS A 412 2.12 16.09 27.10
CA HIS A 412 2.09 17.41 26.49
C HIS A 412 1.18 18.34 27.32
N PRO A 413 1.74 19.32 28.07
CA PRO A 413 1.04 20.04 29.15
C PRO A 413 -0.04 21.04 28.66
N GLN A 414 -0.45 20.95 27.39
CA GLN A 414 -1.38 21.87 26.73
C GLN A 414 -2.68 21.17 26.27
N PHE A 415 -2.67 19.84 26.09
CA PHE A 415 -3.87 19.07 25.71
C PHE A 415 -4.69 18.70 26.94
N LYS A 416 -5.67 19.53 27.26
CA LYS A 416 -6.65 19.29 28.33
C LYS A 416 -7.83 18.46 27.85
N THR A 417 -8.07 18.45 26.55
CA THR A 417 -8.96 17.52 25.84
C THR A 417 -8.31 17.10 24.53
N LEU A 418 -8.50 15.84 24.16
CA LEU A 418 -8.03 15.30 22.89
C LEU A 418 -9.00 14.20 22.41
N LEU A 419 -9.39 14.26 21.14
CA LEU A 419 -9.96 13.16 20.38
C LEU A 419 -9.16 13.06 19.07
N THR A 420 -8.29 12.06 18.95
CA THR A 420 -7.40 11.91 17.78
C THR A 420 -7.47 10.49 17.23
N GLY A 421 -7.57 10.34 15.92
CA GLY A 421 -7.92 9.06 15.30
C GLY A 421 -8.11 9.09 13.79
N VAL A 422 -8.64 7.98 13.29
CA VAL A 422 -9.07 7.79 11.90
C VAL A 422 -10.58 7.98 11.80
N THR A 423 -11.03 8.59 10.70
CA THR A 423 -12.43 8.60 10.25
C THR A 423 -12.60 7.63 9.10
N VAL A 424 -13.77 6.99 9.01
CA VAL A 424 -14.13 6.01 7.98
C VAL A 424 -15.60 6.16 7.58
N ARG A 425 -15.95 5.71 6.37
CA ARG A 425 -17.30 5.80 5.81
C ARG A 425 -17.83 7.24 5.85
N VAL A 426 -17.06 8.21 5.34
CA VAL A 426 -17.55 9.61 5.27
C VAL A 426 -18.55 9.73 4.13
N ASP A 427 -19.80 10.09 4.46
CA ASP A 427 -20.90 10.14 3.50
C ASP A 427 -20.78 11.25 2.45
N SER A 428 -19.99 12.29 2.71
CA SER A 428 -19.97 13.51 1.89
C SER A 428 -18.70 14.35 2.07
N ASN A 429 -18.41 15.19 1.08
CA ASN A 429 -17.33 16.17 1.14
C ASN A 429 -17.59 17.33 2.12
N ASP A 430 -18.85 17.59 2.52
CA ASP A 430 -19.19 18.62 3.50
C ASP A 430 -19.25 18.05 4.93
N MET A 431 -18.09 18.04 5.60
CA MET A 431 -17.96 17.49 6.95
C MET A 431 -18.74 18.24 8.05
N GLU A 432 -19.39 19.38 7.77
CA GLU A 432 -20.33 20.03 8.71
C GLU A 432 -21.71 19.35 8.74
N THR A 433 -22.10 18.72 7.64
CA THR A 433 -23.37 17.97 7.49
C THR A 433 -23.17 16.46 7.49
N ALA A 434 -21.94 16.00 7.22
CA ALA A 434 -21.62 14.59 7.11
C ALA A 434 -21.91 13.75 8.36
N SER A 435 -22.39 12.54 8.11
CA SER A 435 -22.29 11.39 9.03
C SER A 435 -21.07 10.57 8.66
N TYR A 436 -20.27 10.24 9.68
CA TYR A 436 -19.09 9.38 9.52
C TYR A 436 -18.80 8.67 10.82
N TYR A 437 -18.02 7.60 10.72
CA TYR A 437 -17.58 6.83 11.86
C TYR A 437 -16.12 7.16 12.18
N GLY A 438 -15.72 6.98 13.43
CA GLY A 438 -14.35 7.24 13.86
C GLY A 438 -13.89 6.26 14.91
N MET A 439 -12.59 5.97 14.88
CA MET A 439 -11.90 5.25 15.94
C MET A 439 -10.71 6.08 16.43
N SER A 440 -10.68 6.34 17.74
CA SER A 440 -9.85 7.40 18.30
C SER A 440 -9.37 7.09 19.71
N ILE A 441 -8.31 7.77 20.10
CA ILE A 441 -8.03 8.00 21.51
C ILE A 441 -8.77 9.25 21.97
N PHE A 442 -9.52 9.10 23.06
CA PHE A 442 -10.16 10.17 23.79
C PHE A 442 -9.51 10.36 25.17
N TYR A 443 -9.27 11.61 25.54
CA TYR A 443 -8.82 12.02 26.87
C TYR A 443 -9.41 13.40 27.24
N TYR A 444 -9.74 13.61 28.52
CA TYR A 444 -10.00 14.94 29.04
C TYR A 444 -9.68 15.09 30.54
N GLU A 445 -9.21 16.27 30.95
CA GLU A 445 -8.91 16.59 32.36
C GLU A 445 -10.19 16.84 33.19
N SER A 446 -10.21 16.38 34.44
CA SER A 446 -11.34 16.61 35.38
C SER A 446 -11.60 18.08 35.71
N ASN A 447 -10.56 18.92 35.64
CA ASN A 447 -10.65 20.36 35.90
C ASN A 447 -10.94 21.19 34.63
N PHE A 448 -11.28 20.55 33.51
CA PHE A 448 -11.54 21.24 32.25
C PHE A 448 -12.99 21.75 32.14
N ASP A 449 -13.17 23.08 32.14
CA ASP A 449 -14.46 23.69 31.82
C ASP A 449 -14.67 23.74 30.30
N TYR A 450 -15.33 22.71 29.77
CA TYR A 450 -15.71 22.64 28.36
C TYR A 450 -16.72 23.72 27.92
N ASN A 451 -17.31 24.50 28.85
CA ASN A 451 -18.23 25.59 28.54
C ASN A 451 -17.54 26.97 28.44
N ASP A 452 -16.26 27.11 28.82
CA ASP A 452 -15.53 28.38 28.68
C ASP A 452 -15.35 28.71 27.20
N LYS A 453 -15.96 29.81 26.74
CA LYS A 453 -15.87 30.25 25.33
C LYS A 453 -14.45 30.60 24.87
N ASN A 454 -13.49 30.76 25.78
CA ASN A 454 -12.11 31.15 25.48
C ASN A 454 -11.09 30.03 25.70
N LYS A 455 -11.49 28.91 26.34
CA LYS A 455 -10.58 27.81 26.75
C LYS A 455 -11.18 26.41 26.65
N GLY A 456 -12.50 26.33 26.53
CA GLY A 456 -13.25 25.09 26.43
C GLY A 456 -13.08 24.42 25.07
N ALA A 457 -13.70 23.26 24.95
CA ALA A 457 -13.80 22.50 23.71
C ALA A 457 -15.28 22.49 23.29
N PRO A 458 -15.74 23.44 22.46
CA PRO A 458 -17.13 23.51 21.99
C PRO A 458 -17.65 22.20 21.41
N TRP A 459 -16.79 21.40 20.79
CA TRP A 459 -17.11 20.03 20.35
C TRP A 459 -17.47 19.08 21.50
N LEU A 460 -16.72 19.09 22.60
CA LEU A 460 -16.98 18.27 23.79
C LEU A 460 -18.21 18.77 24.56
N ALA A 461 -18.51 20.06 24.50
CA ALA A 461 -19.74 20.65 25.07
C ALA A 461 -21.02 20.18 24.35
N LYS A 462 -20.93 19.65 23.12
CA LYS A 462 -22.05 19.01 22.43
C LYS A 462 -22.16 17.53 22.83
N SER A 463 -21.08 16.76 22.70
CA SER A 463 -21.07 15.31 23.00
C SER A 463 -21.37 14.95 24.45
N SER A 464 -22.62 14.58 24.71
CA SER A 464 -23.03 14.05 26.02
C SER A 464 -22.42 12.69 26.32
N SER A 465 -22.17 11.87 25.30
CA SER A 465 -21.63 10.52 25.42
C SER A 465 -20.14 10.51 25.82
N LEU A 466 -19.30 11.35 25.19
CA LEU A 466 -17.89 11.51 25.58
C LEU A 466 -17.75 12.05 27.01
N ARG A 467 -18.61 13.01 27.41
CA ARG A 467 -18.66 13.54 28.80
C ARG A 467 -19.17 12.53 29.83
N GLY A 468 -19.69 11.38 29.40
CA GLY A 468 -20.09 10.27 30.27
C GLY A 468 -18.93 9.34 30.65
N LEU A 469 -17.80 9.42 29.93
CA LEU A 469 -16.56 8.71 30.26
C LEU A 469 -15.89 9.37 31.46
N ALA A 470 -15.03 8.64 32.20
CA ALA A 470 -14.39 9.22 33.37
C ALA A 470 -13.27 10.20 32.94
N PRO A 471 -13.15 11.38 33.57
CA PRO A 471 -12.02 12.27 33.33
C PRO A 471 -10.71 11.65 33.81
N ASP A 472 -9.60 12.26 33.40
CA ASP A 472 -8.22 11.86 33.74
C ASP A 472 -7.88 10.41 33.34
N THR A 473 -8.67 9.82 32.43
CA THR A 473 -8.52 8.46 31.90
C THR A 473 -8.56 8.51 30.38
N SER A 474 -7.61 7.83 29.73
CA SER A 474 -7.60 7.69 28.27
C SER A 474 -8.47 6.50 27.83
N TYR A 475 -9.20 6.67 26.74
CA TYR A 475 -10.07 5.65 26.16
C TYR A 475 -9.76 5.45 24.69
N LEU A 476 -9.72 4.19 24.24
CA LEU A 476 -10.02 3.87 22.85
C LEU A 476 -11.54 3.96 22.68
N VAL A 477 -12.02 4.83 21.80
CA VAL A 477 -13.45 5.03 21.52
C VAL A 477 -13.75 4.73 20.06
N PHE A 478 -14.85 4.03 19.83
CA PHE A 478 -15.50 3.95 18.52
C PHE A 478 -16.80 4.74 18.57
N TRP A 479 -17.01 5.62 17.58
CA TRP A 479 -18.05 6.64 17.64
C TRP A 479 -18.60 6.99 16.26
N LYS A 480 -19.75 7.65 16.26
CA LYS A 480 -20.42 8.22 15.08
C LYS A 480 -20.51 9.74 15.22
N MET A 481 -20.16 10.47 14.16
CA MET A 481 -20.56 11.86 13.99
C MET A 481 -21.98 11.90 13.43
N THR A 482 -22.83 12.77 13.97
CA THR A 482 -24.11 13.12 13.31
C THR A 482 -24.26 14.64 13.33
N GLY A 483 -23.94 15.26 12.19
CA GLY A 483 -23.85 16.71 12.02
C GLY A 483 -22.76 17.32 12.90
N ASN A 484 -23.09 17.67 14.13
CA ASN A 484 -22.18 18.37 15.05
C ASN A 484 -21.96 17.68 16.40
N ASP A 485 -22.67 16.58 16.65
CA ASP A 485 -22.61 15.79 17.87
C ASP A 485 -21.85 14.48 17.66
N ILE A 486 -21.19 13.99 18.71
CA ILE A 486 -20.41 12.75 18.72
C ILE A 486 -21.11 11.76 19.64
N GLU A 487 -21.50 10.61 19.10
CA GLU A 487 -22.08 9.48 19.83
C GLU A 487 -21.04 8.37 19.99
N VAL A 488 -20.58 8.12 21.22
CA VAL A 488 -19.73 6.97 21.56
C VAL A 488 -20.56 5.70 21.50
N LEU A 489 -20.26 4.85 20.51
CA LEU A 489 -20.92 3.55 20.29
C LEU A 489 -20.29 2.44 21.12
N GLU A 490 -18.99 2.56 21.40
CA GLU A 490 -18.24 1.70 22.32
C GLU A 490 -16.98 2.43 22.84
N SER A 491 -16.54 2.08 24.05
CA SER A 491 -15.32 2.64 24.65
C SER A 491 -14.62 1.61 25.53
N LYS A 492 -13.29 1.66 25.54
CA LYS A 492 -12.44 0.82 26.39
C LYS A 492 -11.34 1.69 27.01
N PRO A 493 -11.18 1.71 28.35
CA PRO A 493 -10.07 2.43 28.96
C PRO A 493 -8.74 1.79 28.53
N VAL A 494 -7.75 2.63 28.22
CA VAL A 494 -6.42 2.23 27.80
C VAL A 494 -5.35 2.88 28.67
N THR A 495 -4.23 2.18 28.83
CA THR A 495 -3.02 2.70 29.49
C THR A 495 -1.87 2.49 28.51
N TYR A 496 -1.00 3.51 28.40
CA TYR A 496 0.19 3.52 27.56
C TYR A 496 1.33 4.18 28.31
N ASP A 497 2.55 3.66 28.15
CA ASP A 497 3.76 4.19 28.82
C ASP A 497 4.47 5.26 27.97
N THR A 498 3.90 5.62 26.82
CA THR A 498 4.60 6.28 25.70
C THR A 498 3.83 7.49 25.17
N ASN A 499 4.46 8.32 24.33
CA ASN A 499 3.81 9.45 23.68
C ASN A 499 3.13 9.09 22.34
N TRP A 500 3.35 7.85 21.85
CA TRP A 500 2.95 7.37 20.53
C TRP A 500 2.35 5.98 20.63
N ILE A 501 1.23 5.76 19.96
CA ILE A 501 0.60 4.45 19.85
C ILE A 501 0.51 4.05 18.39
N THR A 502 0.37 2.77 18.11
CA THR A 502 -0.12 2.30 16.82
C THR A 502 -1.57 1.83 16.97
N VAL A 503 -2.45 2.40 16.15
CA VAL A 503 -3.84 1.99 16.00
C VAL A 503 -3.97 1.21 14.71
N ILE A 504 -4.52 0.01 14.80
CA ILE A 504 -4.83 -0.82 13.64
C ILE A 504 -6.35 -0.97 13.57
N LEU A 505 -6.93 -0.62 12.44
CA LEU A 505 -8.36 -0.63 12.20
C LEU A 505 -8.66 -1.58 11.04
N ARG A 506 -9.25 -2.74 11.34
CA ARG A 506 -9.80 -3.65 10.34
C ARG A 506 -11.29 -3.38 10.16
N ILE A 507 -11.71 -3.18 8.91
CA ILE A 507 -13.10 -3.07 8.52
C ILE A 507 -13.40 -4.23 7.58
N GLU A 508 -14.35 -5.07 7.98
CA GLU A 508 -14.86 -6.18 7.19
C GLU A 508 -16.33 -5.92 6.87
N GLU A 509 -16.63 -5.60 5.62
CA GLU A 509 -18.00 -5.42 5.15
C GLU A 509 -18.50 -6.74 4.54
N THR A 510 -19.67 -7.17 4.99
CA THR A 510 -20.28 -8.45 4.62
C THR A 510 -21.74 -8.24 4.20
N LEU A 511 -22.21 -9.05 3.25
CA LEU A 511 -23.62 -9.05 2.85
C LEU A 511 -24.46 -9.74 3.93
N ALA A 512 -25.55 -9.10 4.34
CA ALA A 512 -26.33 -9.48 5.51
C ALA A 512 -27.79 -9.78 5.14
N GLY A 513 -28.02 -10.95 4.55
CA GLY A 513 -29.35 -11.39 4.11
C GLY A 513 -29.62 -11.06 2.64
N ASP A 514 -30.86 -10.68 2.32
CA ASP A 514 -31.24 -10.25 0.98
C ASP A 514 -30.68 -8.84 0.68
N TRP A 515 -30.20 -8.63 -0.55
CA TRP A 515 -29.68 -7.33 -0.98
C TRP A 515 -30.77 -6.24 -0.84
N PRO A 516 -30.46 -5.01 -0.37
CA PRO A 516 -29.12 -4.42 -0.25
C PRO A 516 -28.49 -4.42 1.16
N SER A 517 -29.01 -5.16 2.15
CA SER A 517 -28.50 -5.02 3.52
C SER A 517 -27.06 -5.56 3.69
N LYS A 518 -26.20 -4.70 4.23
CA LYS A 518 -24.81 -5.00 4.59
C LYS A 518 -24.60 -4.96 6.10
N GLN A 519 -23.48 -5.51 6.54
CA GLN A 519 -22.99 -5.47 7.91
C GLN A 519 -21.50 -5.17 7.91
N ASN A 520 -21.14 -4.10 8.62
CA ASN A 520 -19.77 -3.73 8.91
C ASN A 520 -19.34 -4.33 10.26
N ASN A 521 -18.33 -5.19 10.21
CA ASN A 521 -17.59 -5.68 11.37
C ASN A 521 -16.32 -4.85 11.52
N ILE A 522 -16.26 -4.04 12.57
CA ILE A 522 -15.18 -3.09 12.80
C ILE A 522 -14.36 -3.59 13.99
N ILE A 523 -13.07 -3.82 13.75
CA ILE A 523 -12.12 -4.38 14.71
C ILE A 523 -11.00 -3.35 14.92
N GLY A 524 -11.01 -2.74 16.10
CA GLY A 524 -9.90 -1.93 16.58
C GLY A 524 -8.89 -2.76 17.36
N ILE A 525 -7.62 -2.65 16.98
CA ILE A 525 -6.46 -3.07 17.77
C ILE A 525 -5.68 -1.83 18.20
N PHE A 526 -5.13 -1.90 19.41
CA PHE A 526 -4.25 -0.89 19.97
C PHE A 526 -2.94 -1.56 20.41
N GLN A 527 -1.82 -0.97 20.01
CA GLN A 527 -0.47 -1.38 20.39
C GLN A 527 0.28 -0.17 20.97
N ASP A 528 0.76 -0.33 22.21
CA ASP A 528 1.65 0.65 22.86
C ASP A 528 3.05 0.53 22.23
N ASP A 529 3.52 1.59 21.57
CA ASP A 529 4.77 1.55 20.81
C ASP A 529 5.91 2.24 21.57
N LYS A 530 6.80 1.41 22.12
CA LYS A 530 7.94 1.86 22.93
C LYS A 530 9.04 2.56 22.14
N SER A 531 8.97 2.59 20.81
CA SER A 531 9.93 3.32 19.97
C SER A 531 9.35 3.73 18.63
N ARG A 532 9.66 4.93 18.13
CA ARG A 532 9.28 5.39 16.78
C ARG A 532 10.06 4.68 15.66
N LYS A 533 10.03 3.35 15.64
CA LYS A 533 10.68 2.47 14.65
C LYS A 533 9.67 1.46 14.12
N ASP A 534 9.87 1.09 12.87
CA ASP A 534 9.06 0.25 12.01
C ASP A 534 8.14 -0.73 12.76
N THR A 535 6.84 -0.43 12.75
CA THR A 535 5.81 -1.34 13.28
C THR A 535 5.37 -2.28 12.18
N SER A 536 5.84 -3.54 12.24
CA SER A 536 5.31 -4.60 11.40
C SER A 536 3.87 -4.94 11.79
N TRP A 537 3.07 -5.36 10.81
CA TRP A 537 1.74 -5.93 11.06
C TRP A 537 1.83 -7.04 12.14
N PRO A 538 1.05 -6.99 13.24
CA PRO A 538 1.17 -7.96 14.31
C PRO A 538 0.66 -9.33 13.85
N GLU A 539 1.54 -10.33 13.88
CA GLU A 539 1.19 -11.73 13.63
C GLU A 539 0.26 -12.29 14.73
N ASP A 540 0.47 -11.86 15.99
CA ASP A 540 -0.33 -12.27 17.16
C ASP A 540 -1.24 -11.13 17.67
N TRP A 541 -2.54 -11.41 17.79
CA TRP A 541 -3.59 -10.40 18.01
C TRP A 541 -3.93 -10.21 19.51
N GLY A 542 -3.18 -9.36 20.21
CA GLY A 542 -3.48 -8.91 21.59
C GLY A 542 -2.94 -7.51 21.87
N THR A 543 -3.53 -6.66 22.73
CA THR A 543 -4.28 -7.00 23.95
C THR A 543 -5.60 -6.20 24.12
N TYR A 544 -5.88 -5.24 23.23
CA TYR A 544 -7.10 -4.42 23.28
C TYR A 544 -7.88 -4.51 21.97
N THR A 545 -8.60 -5.61 21.79
CA THR A 545 -9.65 -5.69 20.76
C THR A 545 -10.89 -4.91 21.22
N LEU A 546 -11.41 -4.07 20.32
CA LEU A 546 -12.77 -3.54 20.33
C LEU A 546 -13.43 -4.05 19.04
N SER A 547 -14.37 -4.98 19.18
CA SER A 547 -14.98 -5.70 18.05
C SER A 547 -16.48 -5.81 18.27
N LYS A 548 -17.28 -5.24 17.38
CA LYS A 548 -18.73 -5.23 17.50
C LYS A 548 -19.39 -5.29 16.14
N HIS A 549 -20.35 -6.19 16.02
CA HIS A 549 -21.23 -6.28 14.87
C HIS A 549 -22.29 -5.18 14.97
N TYR A 550 -22.47 -4.43 13.89
CA TYR A 550 -23.54 -3.45 13.78
C TYR A 550 -24.45 -3.82 12.60
N SER A 551 -25.66 -4.28 12.91
CA SER A 551 -26.71 -4.61 11.92
C SER A 551 -27.55 -3.40 11.49
N GLU A 552 -27.37 -2.26 12.16
CA GLU A 552 -28.11 -1.02 11.95
C GLU A 552 -27.17 0.20 11.97
N ILE A 553 -25.94 0.05 11.44
CA ILE A 553 -25.28 1.23 10.89
C ILE A 553 -26.21 1.70 9.76
N GLN A 554 -26.80 2.88 9.91
CA GLN A 554 -27.19 3.67 8.74
C GLN A 554 -25.89 3.97 8.01
N GLU A 555 -25.53 3.07 7.11
CA GLU A 555 -24.43 3.27 6.18
C GLU A 555 -24.80 4.51 5.37
N PRO A 556 -23.81 5.34 5.00
CA PRO A 556 -23.98 6.16 3.81
C PRO A 556 -24.47 5.22 2.71
N GLU A 557 -25.51 5.59 1.96
CA GLU A 557 -25.90 4.82 0.78
C GLU A 557 -24.71 4.87 -0.20
N LEU A 558 -23.88 3.81 -0.17
CA LEU A 558 -22.59 3.83 -0.86
C LEU A 558 -22.80 3.86 -2.40
N SER A 559 -23.94 3.37 -2.88
CA SER A 559 -24.53 3.70 -4.17
C SER A 559 -25.82 4.49 -3.96
N THR A 560 -26.11 5.48 -4.80
CA THR A 560 -27.29 6.36 -4.78
C THR A 560 -28.59 5.66 -5.23
N GLY A 561 -28.65 4.33 -5.15
CA GLY A 561 -29.78 3.50 -5.57
C GLY A 561 -29.35 2.16 -6.18
N ASP A 562 -30.11 1.74 -7.18
CA ASP A 562 -30.08 0.44 -7.89
C ASP A 562 -28.82 0.22 -8.77
N THR A 563 -27.74 0.99 -8.56
CA THR A 563 -26.56 1.04 -9.42
C THR A 563 -25.31 0.39 -8.80
N ASP A 564 -24.48 -0.20 -9.68
CA ASP A 564 -23.38 -1.11 -9.33
C ASP A 564 -22.03 -0.38 -9.09
N ILE A 565 -22.08 0.94 -8.89
CA ILE A 565 -20.93 1.85 -8.97
C ILE A 565 -20.99 2.85 -7.80
N ILE A 566 -19.83 3.19 -7.23
CA ILE A 566 -19.69 4.36 -6.37
C ILE A 566 -19.62 5.58 -7.31
N GLU A 567 -20.75 6.26 -7.52
CA GLU A 567 -20.87 7.35 -8.50
C GLU A 567 -20.23 8.68 -8.04
N GLU A 568 -19.90 8.84 -6.76
CA GLU A 568 -19.39 10.09 -6.20
C GLU A 568 -17.96 9.97 -5.68
N ASP A 569 -17.13 10.94 -6.09
CA ASP A 569 -15.81 11.26 -5.53
C ASP A 569 -15.94 11.67 -4.05
N ARG A 570 -15.97 10.69 -3.15
CA ARG A 570 -16.10 10.88 -1.70
C ARG A 570 -14.97 10.23 -0.89
N PRO A 571 -14.56 10.85 0.23
CA PRO A 571 -13.46 10.36 1.05
C PRO A 571 -13.89 9.19 1.92
N GLU A 572 -13.50 7.98 1.55
CA GLU A 572 -13.83 6.79 2.34
C GLU A 572 -13.15 6.78 3.72
N ILE A 573 -11.91 7.28 3.78
CA ILE A 573 -11.05 7.28 4.96
C ILE A 573 -10.43 8.67 5.13
N GLY A 574 -10.28 9.10 6.37
CA GLY A 574 -9.55 10.29 6.75
C GLY A 574 -9.00 10.19 8.17
N PHE A 575 -8.55 11.34 8.66
CA PHE A 575 -7.97 11.53 9.98
C PHE A 575 -8.66 12.69 10.68
N HIS A 576 -8.70 12.67 12.01
CA HIS A 576 -9.22 13.79 12.77
C HIS A 576 -8.42 14.06 14.04
N ILE A 577 -8.39 15.32 14.44
CA ILE A 577 -7.84 15.80 15.70
C ILE A 577 -8.81 16.85 16.23
N PHE A 578 -9.52 16.55 17.32
CA PHE A 578 -10.30 17.53 18.07
C PHE A 578 -9.59 17.78 19.39
N SER A 579 -9.35 19.05 19.75
CA SER A 579 -8.70 19.40 21.02
C SER A 579 -9.14 20.78 21.50
N ASN A 580 -8.79 21.14 22.73
CA ASN A 580 -9.03 22.48 23.28
C ASN A 580 -7.96 23.51 22.90
N PHE A 581 -6.98 23.12 22.07
CA PHE A 581 -5.81 23.92 21.77
C PHE A 581 -5.59 23.99 20.26
N GLY A 582 -5.24 25.17 19.75
CA GLY A 582 -4.72 25.28 18.39
C GLY A 582 -3.35 24.62 18.35
N ALA A 583 -3.30 23.31 18.06
CA ALA A 583 -2.11 22.45 17.95
C ALA A 583 -1.19 22.82 16.76
N ALA A 584 -0.92 24.11 16.59
CA ALA A 584 -0.07 24.63 15.55
C ALA A 584 1.36 24.10 15.72
N ASN A 585 1.80 23.35 14.71
CA ASN A 585 3.14 22.78 14.55
C ASN A 585 3.44 21.50 15.36
N GLU A 586 2.44 20.85 15.96
CA GLU A 586 2.61 19.52 16.57
C GLU A 586 2.45 18.40 15.53
N LEU A 587 3.29 17.35 15.60
CA LEU A 587 3.12 16.13 14.83
C LEU A 587 2.32 15.13 15.66
N LEU A 588 1.06 14.91 15.29
CA LEU A 588 0.13 14.03 16.03
C LEU A 588 -0.20 12.73 15.29
N MET A 589 0.28 12.56 14.06
CA MET A 589 0.06 11.38 13.22
C MET A 589 1.33 11.08 12.41
N ASP A 590 1.64 9.80 12.26
CA ASP A 590 2.83 9.27 11.56
C ASP A 590 2.55 7.83 11.07
N ASP A 591 3.46 7.23 10.31
CA ASP A 591 3.41 5.83 9.84
C ASP A 591 1.99 5.33 9.44
N PHE A 592 1.37 5.93 8.44
CA PHE A 592 0.06 5.48 7.92
C PHE A 592 0.22 4.46 6.80
N ALA A 593 -0.54 3.37 6.88
CA ALA A 593 -0.68 2.40 5.79
C ALA A 593 -2.15 1.96 5.63
N VAL A 594 -2.55 1.65 4.40
CA VAL A 594 -3.83 1.04 4.07
C VAL A 594 -3.63 -0.22 3.25
N ARG A 595 -4.41 -1.25 3.54
CA ARG A 595 -4.50 -2.50 2.79
C ARG A 595 -5.95 -2.76 2.40
N MET A 596 -6.33 -2.32 1.20
CA MET A 596 -7.57 -2.73 0.55
C MET A 596 -7.37 -4.04 -0.22
N ARG A 597 -8.39 -4.91 -0.28
CA ARG A 597 -8.36 -6.08 -1.17
C ARG A 597 -8.88 -5.65 -2.54
N GLY A 598 -8.12 -5.96 -3.60
CA GLY A 598 -8.55 -5.76 -5.00
C GLY A 598 -8.47 -4.33 -5.56
N SER A 599 -7.84 -3.37 -4.88
CA SER A 599 -7.83 -1.94 -5.26
C SER A 599 -6.80 -1.51 -6.30
N GLY A 600 -6.04 -2.45 -6.89
CA GLY A 600 -5.01 -2.11 -7.87
C GLY A 600 -5.60 -2.00 -9.26
N GLY A 601 -5.61 -0.79 -9.82
CA GLY A 601 -6.35 -0.45 -11.03
C GLY A 601 -5.96 -1.29 -12.25
N GLY A 602 -6.97 -1.92 -12.85
CA GLY A 602 -6.89 -2.59 -14.14
C GLY A 602 -8.04 -2.10 -15.01
N GLY A 603 -7.71 -1.35 -16.07
CA GLY A 603 -8.70 -0.72 -16.94
C GLY A 603 -9.71 -1.69 -17.56
N GLU A 604 -10.87 -1.13 -17.92
CA GLU A 604 -12.10 -1.85 -18.27
C GLU A 604 -11.98 -2.82 -19.47
N GLU A 605 -12.98 -3.73 -19.54
CA GLU A 605 -13.32 -4.60 -20.68
C GLU A 605 -12.35 -5.74 -21.08
N SER A 606 -12.24 -6.76 -20.22
CA SER A 606 -12.24 -8.15 -20.72
C SER A 606 -12.87 -9.13 -19.70
N GLU A 607 -13.90 -9.88 -20.12
CA GLU A 607 -14.79 -10.64 -19.21
C GLU A 607 -14.22 -11.96 -18.63
N GLU A 608 -12.98 -12.38 -18.94
CA GLU A 608 -12.57 -13.78 -18.69
C GLU A 608 -11.40 -14.05 -17.71
N PHE A 609 -10.61 -13.08 -17.23
CA PHE A 609 -9.47 -13.39 -16.34
C PHE A 609 -9.25 -12.40 -15.17
N PRO A 610 -9.24 -12.87 -13.90
CA PRO A 610 -8.96 -12.02 -12.74
C PRO A 610 -7.47 -11.67 -12.66
N TYR A 611 -7.12 -10.44 -13.05
CA TYR A 611 -5.81 -9.85 -12.79
C TYR A 611 -5.62 -9.57 -11.29
N THR A 612 -4.45 -9.91 -10.73
CA THR A 612 -4.11 -9.68 -9.32
C THR A 612 -2.80 -8.90 -9.23
N PRO A 613 -2.82 -7.58 -8.94
CA PRO A 613 -1.60 -6.79 -8.81
C PRO A 613 -0.91 -7.00 -7.44
N PRO A 614 0.43 -6.86 -7.37
CA PRO A 614 1.20 -7.03 -6.15
C PRO A 614 1.44 -5.70 -5.42
N ILE A 615 0.82 -5.48 -4.26
CA ILE A 615 1.19 -4.40 -3.33
C ILE A 615 1.08 -4.88 -1.88
N GLN A 616 2.22 -4.99 -1.19
CA GLN A 616 2.34 -4.92 0.27
C GLN A 616 3.80 -4.76 0.70
N ASN A 617 4.05 -3.76 1.53
CA ASN A 617 4.56 -3.95 2.89
C ASN A 617 3.67 -3.11 3.80
#